data_AF-A0A1I7N075-F1
#
_entry.id   AF-A0A1I7N075-F1
#
_cell.length_a   1.000
_cell.length_b   1.000
_cell.length_c   1.000
_cell.angle_alpha   90.00
_cell.angle_beta   90.00
_cell.angle_gamma   90.00
#
_symmetry.space_group_name_H-M   'P 1'
#
loop_
_entity.id
_entity.type
_entity.pdbx_description
1 polymer ?
#
loop_
_entity_poly.entity_id
_entity_poly.type
_entity_poly.pdbx_seq_one_letter_code
_entity_poly.pdbx_strand_id
1 'polypeptide(L)'
;MFVCRVALLFGLTALSAVPVAYAADEAACPRAGTLGVSRTVEIDTTGGPGFGMDNYKAYDFLQDKEVILTFDDGPQKYTTEAVLKALGDECVKATFFSIGKMALGYPEIIREVAKAGHTVGTHTWSHKSIAKLKTFDEGKDEIERGISAVHRAVGGPVAPFFRFPTLADTPEAVAYLGKRNIAMFSTDIDSFDFKPQTADHLVKSLMQKLDKRGKGILLMHDIHKTTAKAVPLILAQLKAKGYKIVHMTAKAPLTTVAEYDQAIEKEAKGLPQVGAERPVSSIVKTIDGPAPAPESASNGGEPEGLPAPPTPEAPSTTGSAAPAAGAATPAAQASPPLPAFPTTPSEPASNPAPGKQSAVVPMKSIAEPSSPPSPNGPVAAATGSLPAADTAAASPTHTAAVNLQSETPSPVKTVSGAGAQEIATANAAPAAPMMPVETGPQEPKKSISQRVKDAWEYWFGQ
;
A
#
# COMPACT_ATOMS: atom_id res chain seq x y z
N MET A 1 -2.39 -43.52 -65.88
CA MET A 1 -1.52 -43.00 -64.80
C MET A 1 -1.01 -41.62 -65.21
N PHE A 2 -1.68 -40.55 -64.80
CA PHE A 2 -1.12 -39.19 -64.82
C PHE A 2 -1.96 -38.35 -63.85
N VAL A 3 -1.51 -38.24 -62.60
CA VAL A 3 -2.12 -37.38 -61.60
C VAL A 3 -1.31 -36.09 -61.55
N CYS A 4 -1.97 -35.01 -61.94
CA CYS A 4 -1.48 -33.65 -61.90
C CYS A 4 -1.37 -33.18 -60.43
N ARG A 5 -0.23 -32.60 -60.07
CA ARG A 5 0.01 -31.99 -58.75
C ARG A 5 -0.80 -30.70 -58.63
N VAL A 6 -1.76 -30.66 -57.73
CA VAL A 6 -2.39 -29.41 -57.26
C VAL A 6 -1.75 -29.04 -55.93
N ALA A 7 -0.95 -27.98 -55.93
CA ALA A 7 -0.47 -27.33 -54.72
C ALA A 7 -1.57 -26.39 -54.21
N LEU A 8 -2.12 -26.66 -53.03
CA LEU A 8 -3.03 -25.75 -52.33
C LEU A 8 -2.25 -25.11 -51.18
N LEU A 9 -1.92 -23.83 -51.33
CA LEU A 9 -1.48 -22.98 -50.23
C LEU A 9 -2.66 -22.74 -49.29
N PHE A 10 -2.59 -23.27 -48.07
CA PHE A 10 -3.42 -22.80 -46.97
C PHE A 10 -2.64 -21.76 -46.17
N GLY A 11 -3.03 -20.49 -46.32
CA GLY A 11 -2.56 -19.39 -45.48
C GLY A 11 -3.05 -19.60 -44.05
N LEU A 12 -2.10 -19.81 -43.14
CA LEU A 12 -2.37 -19.91 -41.70
C LEU A 12 -2.39 -18.49 -41.12
N THR A 13 -3.54 -17.82 -41.12
CA THR A 13 -3.74 -16.63 -40.29
C THR A 13 -4.01 -17.08 -38.86
N ALA A 14 -2.95 -17.18 -38.06
CA ALA A 14 -3.06 -17.36 -36.62
C ALA A 14 -3.63 -16.06 -36.01
N LEU A 15 -4.94 -16.05 -35.72
CA LEU A 15 -5.49 -15.07 -34.77
C LEU A 15 -4.90 -15.39 -33.40
N SER A 16 -3.83 -14.67 -33.06
CA SER A 16 -3.27 -14.67 -31.72
C SER A 16 -4.30 -14.01 -30.81
N ALA A 17 -4.98 -14.80 -29.98
CA ALA A 17 -5.74 -14.28 -28.85
C ALA A 17 -4.73 -13.65 -27.88
N VAL A 18 -4.59 -12.34 -27.98
CA VAL A 18 -3.76 -11.55 -27.05
C VAL A 18 -4.42 -11.67 -25.67
N PRO A 19 -3.74 -12.22 -24.66
CA PRO A 19 -4.23 -12.07 -23.29
C PRO A 19 -4.33 -10.57 -23.03
N VAL A 20 -5.48 -10.09 -22.59
CA VAL A 20 -5.65 -8.71 -22.12
C VAL A 20 -4.81 -8.60 -20.85
N ALA A 21 -3.51 -8.37 -21.04
CA ALA A 21 -2.67 -7.84 -20.00
C ALA A 21 -3.30 -6.50 -19.62
N TYR A 22 -3.60 -6.31 -18.34
CA TYR A 22 -3.77 -4.99 -17.75
C TYR A 22 -2.40 -4.29 -17.71
N ALA A 23 -1.73 -4.21 -18.87
CA ALA A 23 -0.67 -3.26 -19.10
C ALA A 23 -1.37 -1.90 -19.17
N ALA A 24 -1.65 -1.33 -17.98
CA ALA A 24 -1.64 0.10 -17.87
C ALA A 24 -0.34 0.54 -18.55
N ASP A 25 -0.48 1.37 -19.57
CA ASP A 25 0.62 1.99 -20.29
C ASP A 25 1.59 2.53 -19.23
N GLU A 26 2.70 1.82 -19.00
CA GLU A 26 3.85 2.23 -18.19
C GLU A 26 4.57 3.38 -18.93
N ALA A 27 3.81 4.35 -19.42
CA ALA A 27 4.32 5.65 -19.82
C ALA A 27 5.11 6.18 -18.62
N ALA A 28 6.44 6.13 -18.75
CA ALA A 28 7.41 6.26 -17.67
C ALA A 28 7.02 7.35 -16.68
N CYS A 29 6.67 6.95 -15.46
CA CYS A 29 6.52 7.90 -14.36
C CYS A 29 7.92 8.46 -14.00
N PRO A 30 8.04 9.77 -13.74
CA PRO A 30 6.95 10.73 -13.52
C PRO A 30 6.35 11.32 -14.81
N ARG A 31 5.02 11.57 -14.79
CA ARG A 31 4.29 12.24 -15.88
C ARG A 31 3.83 13.64 -15.46
N ALA A 32 3.93 14.60 -16.37
CA ALA A 32 3.52 15.98 -16.11
C ALA A 32 2.03 16.05 -15.69
N GLY A 33 1.74 16.86 -14.68
CA GLY A 33 0.39 17.05 -14.18
C GLY A 33 -0.17 15.87 -13.38
N THR A 34 0.61 14.82 -13.07
CA THR A 34 0.24 13.79 -12.08
C THR A 34 0.62 14.21 -10.66
N LEU A 35 0.03 13.57 -9.64
CA LEU A 35 0.37 13.81 -8.23
C LEU A 35 1.83 13.42 -7.92
N GLY A 36 2.27 12.25 -8.39
CA GLY A 36 3.64 11.77 -8.24
C GLY A 36 4.05 11.46 -6.79
N VAL A 37 5.25 10.88 -6.63
CA VAL A 37 5.92 10.75 -5.33
C VAL A 37 6.74 12.02 -5.08
N SER A 38 6.45 12.73 -3.98
CA SER A 38 7.18 13.95 -3.64
C SER A 38 8.55 13.67 -3.05
N ARG A 39 8.68 12.61 -2.25
CA ARG A 39 9.95 12.08 -1.75
C ARG A 39 9.81 10.62 -1.36
N THR A 40 10.93 9.91 -1.41
CA THR A 40 11.04 8.56 -0.86
C THR A 40 11.85 8.62 0.42
N VAL A 41 11.36 7.95 1.46
CA VAL A 41 12.01 7.83 2.75
C VAL A 41 12.49 6.39 2.91
N GLU A 42 13.79 6.24 3.11
CA GLU A 42 14.42 4.96 3.40
C GLU A 42 14.46 4.74 4.91
N ILE A 43 13.94 3.60 5.35
CA ILE A 43 13.80 3.24 6.76
C ILE A 43 14.86 2.21 7.13
N ASP A 44 15.66 2.53 8.15
CA ASP A 44 16.46 1.55 8.86
C ASP A 44 15.56 0.80 9.86
N THR A 45 15.29 -0.48 9.60
CA THR A 45 14.37 -1.28 10.42
C THR A 45 15.06 -1.96 11.60
N THR A 46 16.34 -1.67 11.85
CA THR A 46 17.11 -2.22 12.97
C THR A 46 16.40 -1.95 14.30
N GLY A 47 16.22 -3.01 15.10
CA GLY A 47 15.52 -2.94 16.38
C GLY A 47 13.98 -2.82 16.29
N GLY A 48 13.42 -2.84 15.07
CA GLY A 48 11.98 -2.80 14.83
C GLY A 48 11.33 -1.48 15.27
N PRO A 49 11.63 -0.35 14.61
CA PRO A 49 10.95 0.91 14.90
C PRO A 49 9.45 0.83 14.57
N GLY A 50 8.63 1.50 15.37
CA GLY A 50 7.18 1.62 15.13
C GLY A 50 6.79 2.96 14.50
N PHE A 51 5.86 2.96 13.53
CA PHE A 51 5.36 4.15 12.84
C PHE A 51 3.84 4.26 12.89
N GLY A 52 3.31 5.49 12.94
CA GLY A 52 1.87 5.78 13.04
C GLY A 52 1.47 6.08 14.48
N MET A 53 0.99 7.30 14.70
CA MET A 53 0.90 7.92 16.02
C MET A 53 -0.22 7.36 16.91
N ASP A 54 -1.10 6.51 16.37
CA ASP A 54 -2.13 5.85 17.16
C ASP A 54 -1.51 4.86 18.17
N ASN A 55 -0.53 4.06 17.73
CA ASN A 55 0.17 3.11 18.61
C ASN A 55 1.65 3.45 18.84
N TYR A 56 2.34 4.05 17.86
CA TYR A 56 3.79 4.20 17.86
C TYR A 56 4.21 5.66 17.67
N LYS A 57 4.38 6.37 18.79
CA LYS A 57 4.60 7.83 18.82
C LYS A 57 6.06 8.28 18.71
N ALA A 58 6.97 7.34 18.46
CA ALA A 58 8.40 7.59 18.53
C ALA A 58 8.93 8.42 17.35
N TYR A 59 8.33 8.32 16.17
CA TYR A 59 8.87 8.89 14.94
C TYR A 59 7.82 9.67 14.14
N ASP A 60 7.77 10.99 14.36
CA ASP A 60 7.00 11.93 13.53
C ASP A 60 7.93 12.63 12.51
N PHE A 61 8.13 11.99 11.36
CA PHE A 61 9.03 12.49 10.31
C PHE A 61 8.30 13.12 9.12
N LEU A 62 6.96 13.08 9.12
CA LEU A 62 6.15 13.67 8.07
C LEU A 62 6.07 15.18 8.27
N GLN A 63 6.17 15.92 7.18
CA GLN A 63 5.93 17.35 7.15
C GLN A 63 4.43 17.63 7.00
N ASP A 64 4.03 18.88 7.23
CA ASP A 64 2.65 19.28 6.95
C ASP A 64 2.29 18.99 5.49
N LYS A 65 1.04 18.56 5.26
CA LYS A 65 0.54 18.09 3.96
C LYS A 65 1.24 16.87 3.37
N GLU A 66 2.09 16.16 4.12
CA GLU A 66 2.62 14.87 3.67
C GLU A 66 1.73 13.70 4.10
N VAL A 67 1.50 12.78 3.17
CA VAL A 67 0.73 11.56 3.44
C VAL A 67 1.43 10.33 2.90
N ILE A 68 1.26 9.22 3.61
CA ILE A 68 1.66 7.88 3.17
C ILE A 68 0.39 7.07 2.95
N LEU A 69 0.26 6.49 1.76
CA LEU A 69 -0.87 5.61 1.42
C LEU A 69 -0.52 4.18 1.80
N THR A 70 -1.37 3.55 2.60
CA THR A 70 -1.21 2.14 2.98
C THR A 70 -2.48 1.35 2.72
N PHE A 71 -2.30 0.10 2.27
CA PHE A 71 -3.39 -0.83 1.94
C PHE A 71 -3.16 -2.17 2.65
N ASP A 72 -4.16 -2.64 3.38
CA ASP A 72 -4.11 -3.91 4.11
C ASP A 72 -4.98 -4.99 3.41
N ASP A 73 -4.71 -6.23 3.79
CA ASP A 73 -5.46 -7.46 3.50
C ASP A 73 -5.28 -8.08 2.12
N GLY A 74 -4.93 -7.31 1.10
CA GLY A 74 -4.75 -7.82 -0.25
C GLY A 74 -3.61 -8.82 -0.42
N PRO A 75 -3.41 -9.33 -1.65
CA PRO A 75 -4.14 -8.96 -2.87
C PRO A 75 -5.52 -9.63 -3.02
N GLN A 76 -6.39 -9.01 -3.81
CA GLN A 76 -7.69 -9.54 -4.25
C GLN A 76 -7.95 -9.17 -5.71
N LYS A 77 -8.45 -10.14 -6.50
CA LYS A 77 -8.82 -9.91 -7.90
C LYS A 77 -9.85 -8.78 -8.05
N TYR A 78 -9.73 -8.01 -9.13
CA TYR A 78 -10.52 -6.84 -9.50
C TYR A 78 -10.33 -5.60 -8.62
N THR A 79 -10.23 -5.74 -7.29
CA THR A 79 -10.13 -4.57 -6.39
C THR A 79 -8.69 -4.09 -6.23
N THR A 80 -7.73 -4.99 -5.96
CA THR A 80 -6.30 -4.61 -5.87
C THR A 80 -5.79 -4.10 -7.21
N GLU A 81 -6.18 -4.73 -8.32
CA GLU A 81 -5.80 -4.29 -9.68
C GLU A 81 -6.36 -2.88 -9.98
N ALA A 82 -7.59 -2.58 -9.57
CA ALA A 82 -8.18 -1.25 -9.74
C ALA A 82 -7.46 -0.19 -8.87
N VAL A 83 -7.09 -0.54 -7.64
CA VAL A 83 -6.26 0.32 -6.79
C VAL A 83 -4.89 0.56 -7.44
N LEU A 84 -4.22 -0.49 -7.91
CA LEU A 84 -2.92 -0.42 -8.57
C LEU A 84 -2.99 0.47 -9.82
N LYS A 85 -4.03 0.31 -10.63
CA LYS A 85 -4.27 1.17 -11.79
C LYS A 85 -4.41 2.64 -11.38
N ALA A 86 -5.24 2.93 -10.37
CA ALA A 86 -5.45 4.31 -9.91
C ALA A 86 -4.14 4.96 -9.39
N LEU A 87 -3.30 4.20 -8.69
CA LEU A 87 -2.00 4.66 -8.23
C LEU A 87 -1.05 4.92 -9.41
N GLY A 88 -1.04 4.04 -10.42
CA GLY A 88 -0.27 4.21 -11.65
C GLY A 88 -0.72 5.41 -12.49
N ASP A 89 -2.02 5.65 -12.59
CA ASP A 89 -2.62 6.79 -13.32
C ASP A 89 -2.15 8.14 -12.74
N GLU A 90 -1.81 8.21 -11.45
CA GLU A 90 -1.27 9.40 -10.78
C GLU A 90 0.24 9.32 -10.46
N CYS A 91 0.95 8.30 -10.96
CA CYS A 91 2.39 8.08 -10.72
C CYS A 91 2.79 8.07 -9.23
N VAL A 92 1.91 7.63 -8.35
CA VAL A 92 2.15 7.56 -6.91
C VAL A 92 2.56 6.16 -6.50
N LYS A 93 3.26 6.04 -5.36
CA LYS A 93 3.60 4.77 -4.73
C LYS A 93 2.94 4.67 -3.36
N ALA A 94 2.77 3.45 -2.88
CA ALA A 94 2.06 3.10 -1.65
C ALA A 94 2.73 1.91 -0.99
N THR A 95 2.33 1.61 0.25
CA THR A 95 2.75 0.40 0.98
C THR A 95 1.58 -0.57 1.10
N PHE A 96 1.76 -1.82 0.68
CA PHE A 96 0.77 -2.88 0.77
C PHE A 96 1.18 -3.87 1.85
N PHE A 97 0.35 -4.05 2.88
CA PHE A 97 0.54 -5.06 3.93
C PHE A 97 -0.30 -6.28 3.57
N SER A 98 0.33 -7.25 2.92
CA SER A 98 -0.39 -8.41 2.38
C SER A 98 -0.52 -9.55 3.38
N ILE A 99 -1.70 -10.18 3.38
CA ILE A 99 -1.93 -11.43 4.10
C ILE A 99 -1.29 -12.58 3.32
N GLY A 100 -0.54 -13.45 3.99
CA GLY A 100 0.18 -14.56 3.35
C GLY A 100 -0.72 -15.49 2.53
N LYS A 101 -1.89 -15.87 3.06
CA LYS A 101 -2.86 -16.68 2.31
C LYS A 101 -3.37 -16.00 1.05
N MET A 102 -3.64 -14.69 1.13
CA MET A 102 -4.13 -13.91 -0.02
C MET A 102 -3.05 -13.81 -1.09
N ALA A 103 -1.80 -13.60 -0.69
CA ALA A 103 -0.66 -13.57 -1.59
C ALA A 103 -0.43 -14.92 -2.30
N LEU A 104 -0.62 -16.05 -1.63
CA LEU A 104 -0.57 -17.37 -2.29
C LEU A 104 -1.77 -17.63 -3.20
N GLY A 105 -2.94 -17.04 -2.89
CA GLY A 105 -4.15 -17.17 -3.69
C GLY A 105 -4.09 -16.36 -5.00
N TYR A 106 -3.47 -15.17 -4.98
CA TYR A 106 -3.33 -14.27 -6.13
C TYR A 106 -1.87 -13.79 -6.32
N PRO A 107 -0.93 -14.72 -6.55
CA PRO A 107 0.49 -14.41 -6.59
C PRO A 107 0.87 -13.53 -7.79
N GLU A 108 0.12 -13.56 -8.88
CA GLU A 108 0.27 -12.64 -10.02
C GLU A 108 0.01 -11.19 -9.65
N ILE A 109 -1.04 -10.92 -8.87
CA ILE A 109 -1.40 -9.55 -8.48
C ILE A 109 -0.35 -8.95 -7.55
N ILE A 110 0.13 -9.71 -6.55
CA ILE A 110 1.16 -9.17 -5.64
C ILE A 110 2.51 -8.97 -6.35
N ARG A 111 2.82 -9.77 -7.38
CA ARG A 111 3.96 -9.52 -8.26
C ARG A 111 3.81 -8.23 -9.05
N GLU A 112 2.61 -7.94 -9.54
CA GLU A 112 2.34 -6.68 -10.24
C GLU A 112 2.49 -5.49 -9.29
N VAL A 113 2.01 -5.58 -8.05
CA VAL A 113 2.23 -4.55 -7.02
C VAL A 113 3.73 -4.30 -6.80
N ALA A 114 4.53 -5.36 -6.62
CA ALA A 114 5.97 -5.25 -6.45
C ALA A 114 6.68 -4.72 -7.71
N LYS A 115 6.32 -5.21 -8.90
CA LYS A 115 6.90 -4.79 -10.19
C LYS A 115 6.60 -3.32 -10.47
N ALA A 116 5.41 -2.84 -10.10
CA ALA A 116 5.04 -1.44 -10.18
C ALA A 116 5.77 -0.58 -9.13
N GLY A 117 6.71 -1.12 -8.35
CA GLY A 117 7.57 -0.37 -7.43
C GLY A 117 6.86 0.12 -6.16
N HIS A 118 5.74 -0.50 -5.79
CA HIS A 118 5.16 -0.30 -4.47
C HIS A 118 5.94 -1.09 -3.42
N THR A 119 5.86 -0.64 -2.17
CA THR A 119 6.48 -1.36 -1.06
C THR A 119 5.54 -2.44 -0.60
N VAL A 120 6.02 -3.68 -0.58
CA VAL A 120 5.27 -4.82 -0.03
C VAL A 120 5.80 -5.15 1.35
N GLY A 121 4.91 -5.05 2.34
CA GLY A 121 5.09 -5.55 3.70
C GLY A 121 4.14 -6.71 3.97
N THR A 122 4.08 -7.15 5.23
CA THR A 122 3.37 -8.38 5.61
C THR A 122 2.33 -8.12 6.69
N HIS A 123 1.23 -8.89 6.65
CA HIS A 123 0.06 -8.70 7.52
C HIS A 123 -0.45 -10.02 8.12
N THR A 124 0.48 -10.80 8.68
CA THR A 124 0.28 -12.20 9.12
C THR A 124 -0.09 -13.17 8.00
N TRP A 125 -0.15 -14.45 8.36
CA TRP A 125 -0.53 -15.53 7.49
C TRP A 125 -2.02 -15.54 7.16
N SER A 126 -2.88 -15.41 8.17
CA SER A 126 -4.33 -15.59 8.01
C SER A 126 -5.19 -14.51 8.66
N HIS A 127 -4.60 -13.34 8.95
CA HIS A 127 -5.26 -12.19 9.56
C HIS A 127 -5.76 -12.44 10.99
N LYS A 128 -5.16 -13.41 11.70
CA LYS A 128 -5.46 -13.59 13.12
C LYS A 128 -4.86 -12.44 13.93
N SER A 129 -5.67 -11.87 14.82
CA SER A 129 -5.20 -10.91 15.81
C SER A 129 -4.27 -11.63 16.80
N ILE A 130 -2.99 -11.29 16.78
CA ILE A 130 -1.96 -11.92 17.62
C ILE A 130 -2.30 -11.73 19.11
N ALA A 131 -2.84 -10.57 19.48
CA ALA A 131 -3.31 -10.27 20.83
C ALA A 131 -4.45 -11.17 21.33
N LYS A 132 -5.11 -11.93 20.44
CA LYS A 132 -6.21 -12.85 20.77
C LYS A 132 -5.81 -14.33 20.71
N LEU A 133 -4.57 -14.62 20.35
CA LEU A 133 -4.05 -15.99 20.33
C LEU A 133 -3.73 -16.47 21.75
N LYS A 134 -3.71 -17.79 21.94
CA LYS A 134 -3.50 -18.36 23.27
C LYS A 134 -2.04 -18.32 23.68
N THR A 135 -1.14 -18.41 22.71
CA THR A 135 0.31 -18.43 22.96
C THR A 135 1.03 -17.51 21.98
N PHE A 136 2.20 -17.03 22.40
CA PHE A 136 3.08 -16.28 21.52
C PHE A 136 3.59 -17.12 20.34
N ASP A 137 3.79 -18.43 20.52
CA ASP A 137 4.22 -19.32 19.43
C ASP A 137 3.21 -19.40 18.29
N GLU A 138 1.90 -19.37 18.59
CA GLU A 138 0.85 -19.25 17.56
C GLU A 138 0.97 -17.91 16.81
N GLY A 139 1.28 -16.82 17.52
CA GLY A 139 1.51 -15.51 16.91
C GLY A 139 2.76 -15.46 16.04
N LYS A 140 3.85 -16.08 16.49
CA LYS A 140 5.08 -16.24 15.72
C LYS A 140 4.83 -17.06 14.45
N ASP A 141 4.07 -18.15 14.52
CA ASP A 141 3.68 -18.93 13.34
C ASP A 141 2.91 -18.07 12.33
N GLU A 142 1.94 -17.27 12.78
CA GLU A 142 1.20 -16.37 11.90
C GLU A 142 2.12 -15.31 11.25
N ILE A 143 3.11 -14.77 11.99
CA ILE A 143 4.08 -13.81 11.44
C ILE A 143 4.95 -14.48 10.36
N GLU A 144 5.62 -15.58 10.70
CA GLU A 144 6.64 -16.17 9.83
C GLU A 144 6.07 -16.86 8.60
N ARG A 145 4.90 -17.52 8.73
CA ARG A 145 4.19 -18.06 7.56
C ARG A 145 3.71 -16.93 6.65
N GLY A 146 3.24 -15.82 7.21
CA GLY A 146 2.88 -14.63 6.46
C GLY A 146 4.06 -14.10 5.64
N ILE A 147 5.20 -13.91 6.29
CA ILE A 147 6.44 -13.45 5.66
C ILE A 147 6.87 -14.38 4.52
N SER A 148 6.96 -15.69 4.79
CA SER A 148 7.44 -16.68 3.83
C SER A 148 6.50 -16.80 2.62
N ALA A 149 5.19 -16.74 2.86
CA ALA A 149 4.17 -16.77 1.82
C ALA A 149 4.21 -15.56 0.88
N VAL A 150 4.31 -14.34 1.44
CA VAL A 150 4.38 -13.12 0.63
C VAL A 150 5.70 -13.07 -0.14
N HIS A 151 6.84 -13.40 0.50
CA HIS A 151 8.15 -13.51 -0.15
C HIS A 151 8.09 -14.46 -1.36
N ARG A 152 7.51 -15.65 -1.15
CA ARG A 152 7.33 -16.64 -2.20
C ARG A 152 6.45 -16.13 -3.34
N ALA A 153 5.31 -15.51 -3.02
CA ALA A 153 4.34 -15.06 -4.02
C ALA A 153 4.90 -13.94 -4.91
N VAL A 154 5.59 -12.98 -4.30
CA VAL A 154 6.34 -11.90 -4.98
C VAL A 154 7.49 -12.47 -5.82
N GLY A 155 8.05 -13.62 -5.44
CA GLY A 155 9.19 -14.23 -6.12
C GLY A 155 10.53 -13.61 -5.72
N GLY A 156 10.61 -13.02 -4.52
CA GLY A 156 11.81 -12.38 -4.02
C GLY A 156 11.61 -11.65 -2.70
N PRO A 157 12.66 -10.98 -2.20
CA PRO A 157 12.62 -10.30 -0.92
C PRO A 157 11.61 -9.15 -0.89
N VAL A 158 10.94 -9.00 0.25
CA VAL A 158 9.98 -7.93 0.54
C VAL A 158 10.53 -6.98 1.61
N ALA A 159 9.87 -5.86 1.86
CA ALA A 159 10.31 -4.96 2.90
C ALA A 159 10.11 -5.59 4.29
N PRO A 160 11.04 -5.41 5.25
CA PRO A 160 10.87 -5.77 6.66
C PRO A 160 9.88 -4.83 7.37
N PHE A 161 8.69 -4.69 6.79
CA PHE A 161 7.57 -3.91 7.29
C PHE A 161 6.42 -4.86 7.65
N PHE A 162 5.87 -4.67 8.84
CA PHE A 162 4.76 -5.48 9.35
C PHE A 162 3.69 -4.60 9.96
N ARG A 163 2.44 -4.94 9.72
CA ARG A 163 1.30 -4.33 10.42
C ARG A 163 0.55 -5.43 11.16
N PHE A 164 0.18 -5.18 12.41
CA PHE A 164 -0.62 -6.12 13.19
C PHE A 164 -2.08 -6.09 12.73
N PRO A 165 -2.73 -7.24 12.45
CA PRO A 165 -4.17 -7.30 12.25
C PRO A 165 -4.92 -6.63 13.37
N THR A 166 -5.96 -5.87 13.05
CA THR A 166 -6.75 -5.06 14.01
C THR A 166 -5.93 -4.00 14.77
N LEU A 167 -4.71 -3.70 14.32
CA LEU A 167 -3.75 -2.80 14.98
C LEU A 167 -3.43 -3.19 16.44
N ALA A 168 -3.59 -4.47 16.79
CA ALA A 168 -3.41 -4.98 18.14
C ALA A 168 -2.14 -5.82 18.25
N ASP A 169 -1.16 -5.33 19.01
CA ASP A 169 0.10 -5.99 19.29
C ASP A 169 0.14 -6.61 20.71
N THR A 170 1.25 -7.29 21.02
CA THR A 170 1.61 -7.71 22.38
C THR A 170 3.09 -7.41 22.64
N PRO A 171 3.53 -7.25 23.90
CA PRO A 171 4.93 -7.02 24.23
C PRO A 171 5.88 -8.09 23.66
N GLU A 172 5.48 -9.36 23.68
CA GLU A 172 6.25 -10.47 23.14
C GLU A 172 6.41 -10.37 21.61
N ALA A 173 5.32 -10.02 20.91
CA ALA A 173 5.35 -9.86 19.46
C ALA A 173 6.19 -8.65 19.04
N VAL A 174 6.06 -7.51 19.75
CA VAL A 174 6.90 -6.33 19.53
C VAL A 174 8.38 -6.66 19.76
N ALA A 175 8.70 -7.33 20.86
CA ALA A 175 10.07 -7.74 21.17
C ALA A 175 10.64 -8.71 20.11
N TYR A 176 9.81 -9.60 19.59
CA TYR A 176 10.20 -10.53 18.52
C TYR A 176 10.48 -9.81 17.20
N LEU A 177 9.58 -8.92 16.75
CA LEU A 177 9.80 -8.13 15.54
C LEU A 177 11.03 -7.22 15.67
N GLY A 178 11.27 -6.67 16.87
CA GLY A 178 12.49 -5.92 17.17
C GLY A 178 13.77 -6.74 16.97
N LYS A 179 13.81 -7.97 17.49
CA LYS A 179 14.93 -8.92 17.26
C LYS A 179 15.09 -9.31 15.80
N ARG A 180 14.00 -9.31 15.03
CA ARG A 180 13.99 -9.59 13.59
C ARG A 180 14.30 -8.36 12.72
N ASN A 181 14.52 -7.19 13.33
CA ASN A 181 14.69 -5.92 12.62
C ASN A 181 13.54 -5.64 11.65
N ILE A 182 12.31 -5.88 12.10
CA ILE A 182 11.08 -5.64 11.33
C ILE A 182 10.38 -4.42 11.91
N ALA A 183 10.20 -3.38 11.09
CA ALA A 183 9.46 -2.19 11.48
C ALA A 183 7.96 -2.48 11.58
N MET A 184 7.32 -1.88 12.58
CA MET A 184 5.90 -2.05 12.86
C MET A 184 5.12 -0.82 12.42
N PHE A 185 3.97 -1.04 11.79
CA PHE A 185 3.13 0.03 11.28
C PHE A 185 1.77 0.03 11.97
N SER A 186 1.38 1.21 12.44
CA SER A 186 0.03 1.57 12.83
C SER A 186 -0.52 2.57 11.78
N THR A 187 -1.37 3.49 12.19
CA THR A 187 -1.97 4.53 11.35
C THR A 187 -2.00 5.87 12.08
N ASP A 188 -2.24 6.95 11.33
CA ASP A 188 -2.63 8.25 11.88
C ASP A 188 -4.10 8.56 11.55
N ILE A 189 -4.60 7.98 10.46
CA ILE A 189 -5.93 8.22 9.93
C ILE A 189 -6.48 6.90 9.39
N ASP A 190 -7.41 6.31 10.14
CA ASP A 190 -8.21 5.17 9.68
C ASP A 190 -9.39 5.64 8.82
N SER A 191 -9.47 5.11 7.60
CA SER A 191 -10.57 5.37 6.67
C SER A 191 -11.88 4.70 7.10
N PHE A 192 -11.81 3.60 7.86
CA PHE A 192 -12.92 2.68 8.15
C PHE A 192 -13.68 2.21 6.90
N ASP A 193 -12.99 2.08 5.78
CA ASP A 193 -13.54 1.65 4.49
C ASP A 193 -14.20 0.26 4.50
N PHE A 194 -13.85 -0.59 5.47
CA PHE A 194 -14.50 -1.87 5.74
C PHE A 194 -15.96 -1.74 6.23
N LYS A 195 -16.38 -0.55 6.69
CA LYS A 195 -17.77 -0.30 7.10
C LYS A 195 -18.67 -0.06 5.88
N PRO A 196 -19.94 -0.50 5.92
CA PRO A 196 -20.91 -0.22 4.85
C PRO A 196 -21.07 1.29 4.62
N GLN A 197 -20.65 1.78 3.46
CA GLN A 197 -20.76 3.18 3.04
C GLN A 197 -20.53 3.32 1.53
N THR A 198 -20.83 4.51 0.99
CA THR A 198 -20.51 4.86 -0.40
C THR A 198 -19.07 5.35 -0.53
N ALA A 199 -18.52 5.29 -1.76
CA ALA A 199 -17.18 5.82 -2.04
C ALA A 199 -17.08 7.33 -1.73
N ASP A 200 -18.10 8.11 -2.08
CA ASP A 200 -18.12 9.55 -1.80
C ASP A 200 -18.12 9.87 -0.30
N HIS A 201 -18.87 9.09 0.49
CA HIS A 201 -18.86 9.23 1.95
C HIS A 201 -17.49 8.89 2.52
N LEU A 202 -16.87 7.81 2.04
CA LEU A 202 -15.51 7.41 2.43
C LEU A 202 -14.50 8.52 2.13
N VAL A 203 -14.49 9.05 0.90
CA VAL A 203 -13.61 10.16 0.48
C VAL A 203 -13.82 11.36 1.39
N LYS A 204 -15.08 11.79 1.59
CA LYS A 204 -15.41 12.94 2.42
C LYS A 204 -14.91 12.76 3.86
N SER A 205 -15.20 11.62 4.48
CA SER A 205 -14.81 11.32 5.86
C SER A 205 -13.29 11.28 6.01
N LEU A 206 -12.59 10.62 5.08
CA LEU A 206 -11.13 10.52 5.09
C LEU A 206 -10.48 11.89 4.94
N MET A 207 -10.92 12.68 3.96
CA MET A 207 -10.37 14.02 3.73
C MET A 207 -10.66 14.98 4.88
N GLN A 208 -11.81 14.86 5.56
CA GLN A 208 -12.10 15.65 6.77
C GLN A 208 -11.16 15.31 7.94
N LYS A 209 -10.88 14.02 8.17
CA LYS A 209 -9.91 13.60 9.19
C LYS A 209 -8.51 14.09 8.84
N LEU A 210 -8.12 13.98 7.57
CA LEU A 210 -6.83 14.44 7.08
C LEU A 210 -6.67 15.96 7.20
N ASP A 211 -7.68 16.75 6.83
CA ASP A 211 -7.64 18.20 6.98
C ASP A 211 -7.52 18.64 8.44
N LYS A 212 -8.10 17.87 9.37
CA LYS A 212 -7.94 18.12 10.82
C LYS A 212 -6.53 17.76 11.31
N ARG A 213 -5.90 16.74 10.75
CA ARG A 213 -4.59 16.24 11.19
C ARG A 213 -3.41 16.92 10.48
N GLY A 214 -3.61 17.42 9.26
CA GLY A 214 -2.62 18.07 8.40
C GLY A 214 -1.72 17.10 7.62
N LYS A 215 -1.42 15.93 8.17
CA LYS A 215 -0.51 14.91 7.63
C LYS A 215 -0.81 13.52 8.19
N GLY A 216 -0.20 12.46 7.64
CA GLY A 216 -0.20 11.15 8.30
C GLY A 216 -0.13 9.92 7.40
N ILE A 217 -0.06 8.76 8.04
CA ILE A 217 -0.23 7.44 7.43
C ILE A 217 -1.72 7.14 7.33
N LEU A 218 -2.21 6.94 6.10
CA LEU A 218 -3.61 6.63 5.80
C LEU A 218 -3.79 5.12 5.68
N LEU A 219 -4.70 4.56 6.47
CA LEU A 219 -5.09 3.14 6.42
C LEU A 219 -6.35 2.94 5.56
N MET A 220 -6.22 2.08 4.56
CA MET A 220 -7.28 1.58 3.68
C MET A 220 -7.08 0.08 3.44
N HIS A 221 -8.03 -0.58 2.80
CA HIS A 221 -7.98 -2.00 2.45
C HIS A 221 -8.29 -2.19 0.96
N ASP A 222 -7.38 -2.80 0.21
CA ASP A 222 -7.50 -2.96 -1.25
C ASP A 222 -8.41 -4.13 -1.66
N ILE A 223 -8.96 -4.87 -0.69
CA ILE A 223 -9.94 -5.94 -0.90
C ILE A 223 -11.38 -5.43 -1.09
N HIS A 224 -11.63 -4.14 -0.83
CA HIS A 224 -12.99 -3.58 -0.84
C HIS A 224 -13.31 -2.85 -2.15
N LYS A 225 -14.47 -3.18 -2.75
CA LYS A 225 -15.01 -2.49 -3.94
C LYS A 225 -15.21 -0.99 -3.69
N THR A 226 -15.63 -0.60 -2.48
CA THR A 226 -15.80 0.81 -2.09
C THR A 226 -14.48 1.55 -2.13
N THR A 227 -13.41 0.95 -1.60
CA THR A 227 -12.05 1.52 -1.61
C THR A 227 -11.52 1.65 -3.03
N ALA A 228 -11.64 0.60 -3.85
CA ALA A 228 -11.23 0.64 -5.26
C ALA A 228 -11.90 1.79 -6.05
N LYS A 229 -13.17 2.11 -5.75
CA LYS A 229 -13.88 3.27 -6.33
C LYS A 229 -13.45 4.61 -5.72
N ALA A 230 -13.08 4.63 -4.45
CA ALA A 230 -12.71 5.84 -3.72
C ALA A 230 -11.28 6.31 -4.01
N VAL A 231 -10.33 5.41 -4.24
CA VAL A 231 -8.91 5.75 -4.43
C VAL A 231 -8.68 6.82 -5.50
N PRO A 232 -9.26 6.73 -6.73
CA PRO A 232 -9.12 7.80 -7.72
C PRO A 232 -9.59 9.17 -7.22
N LEU A 233 -10.70 9.20 -6.47
CA LEU A 233 -11.27 10.43 -5.90
C LEU A 233 -10.42 10.98 -4.76
N ILE A 234 -9.87 10.10 -3.92
CA ILE A 234 -8.92 10.47 -2.85
C ILE A 234 -7.68 11.11 -3.46
N LEU A 235 -7.07 10.48 -4.47
CA LEU A 235 -5.88 11.01 -5.13
C LEU A 235 -6.15 12.39 -5.77
N ALA A 236 -7.30 12.56 -6.43
CA ALA A 236 -7.72 13.85 -6.97
C ALA A 236 -7.88 14.92 -5.88
N GLN A 237 -8.47 14.57 -4.73
CA GLN A 237 -8.63 15.50 -3.60
C GLN A 237 -7.30 15.85 -2.93
N LEU A 238 -6.40 14.88 -2.76
CA LEU A 238 -5.04 15.09 -2.24
C LEU A 238 -4.30 16.11 -3.12
N LYS A 239 -4.31 15.88 -4.43
CA LYS A 239 -3.71 16.76 -5.43
C LYS A 239 -4.31 18.17 -5.42
N ALA A 240 -5.64 18.28 -5.43
CA ALA A 240 -6.34 19.57 -5.41
C ALA A 240 -6.06 20.37 -4.13
N LYS A 241 -5.83 19.69 -3.01
CA LYS A 241 -5.56 20.31 -1.70
C LYS A 241 -4.05 20.46 -1.39
N GLY A 242 -3.18 20.16 -2.36
CA GLY A 242 -1.74 20.33 -2.24
C GLY A 242 -1.04 19.33 -1.30
N TYR A 243 -1.65 18.18 -1.03
CA TYR A 243 -0.99 17.10 -0.30
C TYR A 243 0.10 16.45 -1.16
N LYS A 244 1.15 15.97 -0.50
CA LYS A 244 2.33 15.34 -1.11
C LYS A 244 2.40 13.88 -0.70
N ILE A 245 2.58 12.99 -1.67
CA ILE A 245 2.77 11.57 -1.37
C ILE A 245 4.22 11.32 -0.97
N VAL A 246 4.39 10.73 0.20
CA VAL A 246 5.67 10.18 0.68
C VAL A 246 5.65 8.67 0.47
N HIS A 247 6.65 8.15 -0.21
CA HIS A 247 6.84 6.71 -0.38
C HIS A 247 7.84 6.20 0.66
N MET A 248 7.53 5.08 1.33
CA MET A 248 8.43 4.47 2.30
C MET A 248 9.06 3.21 1.72
N THR A 249 10.38 3.11 1.82
CA THR A 249 11.16 1.93 1.41
C THR A 249 12.04 1.49 2.58
N ALA A 250 12.47 0.24 2.58
CA ALA A 250 13.40 -0.26 3.58
C ALA A 250 14.83 -0.23 3.05
N LYS A 251 15.79 0.09 3.93
CA LYS A 251 17.22 0.08 3.61
C LYS A 251 17.77 -1.30 3.27
N ALA A 252 17.18 -2.35 3.84
CA ALA A 252 17.55 -3.73 3.62
C ALA A 252 16.29 -4.59 3.42
N PRO A 253 16.38 -5.66 2.62
CA PRO A 253 15.28 -6.59 2.43
C PRO A 253 15.07 -7.48 3.67
N LEU A 254 13.84 -8.00 3.82
CA LEU A 254 13.52 -8.98 4.85
C LEU A 254 14.11 -10.35 4.48
N THR A 255 14.79 -10.97 5.45
CA THR A 255 15.23 -12.37 5.35
C THR A 255 14.17 -13.30 5.96
N THR A 256 13.79 -14.32 5.19
CA THR A 256 12.86 -15.37 5.62
C THR A 256 13.55 -16.40 6.51
N VAL A 257 12.76 -17.28 7.14
CA VAL A 257 13.26 -18.40 7.93
C VAL A 257 13.00 -19.69 7.15
N ALA A 258 14.08 -20.43 6.87
CA ALA A 258 14.06 -21.59 5.97
C ALA A 258 13.04 -22.67 6.34
N GLU A 259 12.76 -22.88 7.63
CA GLU A 259 11.72 -23.80 8.09
C GLU A 259 10.33 -23.42 7.57
N TYR A 260 9.98 -22.14 7.65
CA TYR A 260 8.69 -21.64 7.18
C TYR A 260 8.64 -21.57 5.66
N ASP A 261 9.74 -21.27 4.98
CA ASP A 261 9.83 -21.36 3.52
C ASP A 261 9.52 -22.77 3.02
N GLN A 262 10.08 -23.80 3.67
CA GLN A 262 9.81 -25.20 3.34
C GLN A 262 8.35 -25.58 3.61
N ALA A 263 7.78 -25.10 4.72
CA ALA A 263 6.38 -25.35 5.06
C ALA A 263 5.43 -24.72 4.02
N ILE A 264 5.67 -23.47 3.64
CA ILE A 264 4.90 -22.77 2.61
C ILE A 264 5.09 -23.43 1.24
N GLU A 265 6.29 -23.85 0.87
CA GLU A 265 6.52 -24.55 -0.39
C GLU A 265 5.77 -25.88 -0.46
N LYS A 266 5.69 -26.61 0.67
CA LYS A 266 4.89 -27.84 0.77
C LYS A 266 3.39 -27.55 0.62
N GLU A 267 2.89 -26.48 1.24
CA GLU A 267 1.49 -26.06 1.13
C GLU A 267 1.15 -25.57 -0.28
N ALA A 268 2.08 -24.86 -0.93
CA ALA A 268 1.94 -24.40 -2.31
C ALA A 268 1.99 -25.56 -3.34
N LYS A 269 2.66 -26.67 -3.03
CA LYS A 269 2.74 -27.86 -3.91
C LYS A 269 1.41 -28.60 -4.15
N GLY A 270 0.30 -28.13 -3.59
CA GLY A 270 -1.06 -28.56 -3.93
C GLY A 270 -1.94 -27.48 -4.58
N LEU A 271 -1.43 -26.25 -4.72
CA LEU A 271 -2.11 -25.16 -5.42
C LEU A 271 -1.76 -25.21 -6.92
N PRO A 272 -2.67 -24.84 -7.83
CA PRO A 272 -2.36 -24.75 -9.24
C PRO A 272 -1.09 -23.90 -9.43
N GLN A 273 -0.08 -24.46 -10.10
CA GLN A 273 1.09 -23.66 -10.47
C GLN A 273 0.65 -22.60 -11.49
N VAL A 274 1.01 -21.35 -11.22
CA VAL A 274 0.72 -20.21 -12.09
C VAL A 274 1.26 -20.50 -13.50
N GLY A 275 0.39 -20.40 -14.52
CA GLY A 275 0.74 -20.68 -15.93
C GLY A 275 0.51 -22.13 -16.39
N ALA A 276 0.03 -23.02 -15.52
CA ALA A 276 -0.34 -24.40 -15.86
C ALA A 276 -1.86 -24.60 -16.03
N GLU A 277 -2.61 -23.54 -16.37
CA GLU A 277 -4.01 -23.70 -16.77
C GLU A 277 -4.05 -24.57 -18.03
N ARG A 278 -4.60 -25.78 -17.88
CA ARG A 278 -4.88 -26.64 -19.03
C ARG A 278 -5.86 -25.88 -19.92
N PRO A 279 -5.54 -25.63 -21.21
CA PRO A 279 -6.44 -24.89 -22.07
C PRO A 279 -7.80 -25.58 -22.10
N VAL A 280 -8.90 -24.82 -22.14
CA VAL A 280 -10.27 -25.37 -22.09
C VAL A 280 -10.47 -26.45 -23.16
N SER A 281 -9.80 -26.32 -24.31
CA SER A 281 -9.77 -27.32 -25.40
C SER A 281 -9.13 -28.67 -25.04
N SER A 282 -8.33 -28.73 -23.98
CA SER A 282 -7.75 -29.98 -23.44
C SER A 282 -8.66 -30.69 -22.43
N ILE A 283 -9.70 -30.01 -21.94
CA ILE A 283 -10.68 -30.53 -20.97
C ILE A 283 -12.02 -30.80 -21.65
N VAL A 284 -12.42 -29.89 -22.55
CA VAL A 284 -13.69 -29.93 -23.28
C VAL A 284 -13.37 -30.22 -24.75
N LYS A 285 -13.75 -31.42 -25.19
CA LYS A 285 -13.75 -31.78 -26.60
C LYS A 285 -15.18 -31.69 -27.12
N THR A 286 -15.43 -30.82 -28.10
CA THR A 286 -16.67 -30.84 -28.86
C THR A 286 -16.72 -32.14 -29.65
N ILE A 287 -17.72 -32.98 -29.38
CA ILE A 287 -18.05 -34.13 -30.20
C ILE A 287 -19.20 -33.68 -31.10
N ASP A 288 -18.93 -33.54 -32.39
CA ASP A 288 -19.99 -33.30 -33.36
C ASP A 288 -20.90 -34.53 -33.37
N GLY A 289 -22.16 -34.32 -32.97
CA GLY A 289 -23.20 -35.33 -33.16
C GLY A 289 -23.46 -35.54 -34.66
N PRO A 290 -24.01 -36.70 -35.08
CA PRO A 290 -24.41 -36.89 -36.46
C PRO A 290 -25.35 -35.75 -36.87
N ALA A 291 -25.01 -35.06 -37.96
CA ALA A 291 -25.90 -34.08 -38.55
C ALA A 291 -27.28 -34.72 -38.76
N PRO A 292 -28.38 -34.09 -38.34
CA PRO A 292 -29.70 -34.61 -38.64
C PRO A 292 -29.84 -34.74 -40.15
N ALA A 293 -30.30 -35.90 -40.60
CA ALA A 293 -30.51 -36.19 -42.01
C ALA A 293 -31.44 -35.12 -42.62
N PRO A 294 -31.21 -34.69 -43.88
CA PRO A 294 -32.07 -33.72 -44.52
C PRO A 294 -33.46 -34.34 -44.70
N GLU A 295 -34.47 -33.80 -44.02
CA GLU A 295 -35.86 -34.07 -44.35
C GLU A 295 -36.14 -33.52 -45.75
N SER A 296 -36.64 -34.40 -46.61
CA SER A 296 -37.06 -34.09 -47.97
C SER A 296 -38.19 -33.06 -47.96
N ALA A 297 -37.98 -31.95 -48.67
CA ALA A 297 -39.01 -30.94 -48.90
C ALA A 297 -40.21 -31.51 -49.66
N SER A 298 -41.41 -31.30 -49.12
CA SER A 298 -42.67 -31.33 -49.86
C SER A 298 -43.54 -30.14 -49.42
N ASN A 299 -43.59 -29.13 -50.29
CA ASN A 299 -44.60 -28.10 -50.50
C ASN A 299 -45.28 -27.41 -49.30
N GLY A 300 -45.07 -26.08 -49.22
CA GLY A 300 -46.14 -25.14 -48.90
C GLY A 300 -45.72 -23.89 -48.12
N GLY A 301 -45.66 -22.74 -48.82
CA GLY A 301 -46.03 -21.41 -48.29
C GLY A 301 -44.97 -20.63 -47.48
N GLU A 302 -44.58 -19.47 -48.03
CA GLU A 302 -43.88 -18.35 -47.39
C GLU A 302 -44.56 -17.86 -46.08
N PRO A 303 -43.81 -17.23 -45.13
CA PRO A 303 -43.59 -15.78 -45.24
C PRO A 303 -42.24 -15.20 -44.74
N GLU A 304 -41.90 -14.09 -45.40
CA GLU A 304 -41.19 -12.88 -44.94
C GLU A 304 -39.76 -12.98 -44.36
N GLY A 305 -38.81 -12.47 -45.16
CA GLY A 305 -37.41 -12.25 -44.77
C GLY A 305 -37.20 -10.96 -43.96
N LEU A 306 -36.36 -11.07 -42.93
CA LEU A 306 -35.68 -9.92 -42.32
C LEU A 306 -34.30 -9.69 -42.98
N PRO A 307 -33.86 -8.43 -43.16
CA PRO A 307 -32.69 -8.09 -43.95
C PRO A 307 -31.36 -8.27 -43.20
N ALA A 308 -30.31 -8.55 -43.97
CA ALA A 308 -28.92 -8.68 -43.51
C ALA A 308 -28.30 -7.32 -43.07
N PRO A 309 -27.32 -7.32 -42.16
CA PRO A 309 -26.65 -6.10 -41.71
C PRO A 309 -25.64 -5.58 -42.76
N PRO A 310 -25.43 -4.25 -42.88
CA PRO A 310 -24.52 -3.69 -43.86
C PRO A 310 -23.05 -3.74 -43.39
N THR A 311 -22.15 -3.97 -44.34
CA THR A 311 -20.68 -3.90 -44.23
C THR A 311 -20.20 -2.46 -44.45
N PRO A 312 -19.04 -2.04 -43.91
CA PRO A 312 -18.61 -0.64 -43.95
C PRO A 312 -17.76 -0.34 -45.19
N GLU A 313 -18.06 0.76 -45.88
CA GLU A 313 -17.16 1.40 -46.86
C GLU A 313 -16.76 2.81 -46.43
N ALA A 314 -15.50 3.13 -46.73
CA ALA A 314 -14.80 4.38 -46.45
C ALA A 314 -15.06 5.45 -47.54
N PRO A 315 -14.64 6.72 -47.36
CA PRO A 315 -15.40 7.89 -47.83
C PRO A 315 -14.88 8.52 -49.14
N SER A 316 -15.77 9.20 -49.86
CA SER A 316 -15.39 10.26 -50.82
C SER A 316 -16.50 11.30 -51.05
N THR A 317 -16.23 12.52 -50.57
CA THR A 317 -16.32 13.86 -51.20
C THR A 317 -17.47 14.30 -52.13
N THR A 318 -17.76 15.62 -52.02
CA THR A 318 -18.54 16.55 -52.87
C THR A 318 -20.04 16.63 -52.55
N GLY A 319 -20.74 17.76 -52.49
CA GLY A 319 -20.42 19.18 -52.66
C GLY A 319 -21.73 19.96 -52.95
N SER A 320 -21.92 21.07 -52.24
CA SER A 320 -22.69 22.28 -52.65
C SER A 320 -24.24 22.31 -52.63
N ALA A 321 -24.74 23.32 -51.88
CA ALA A 321 -25.70 24.37 -52.26
C ALA A 321 -27.02 24.47 -51.46
N ALA A 322 -27.24 25.68 -50.92
CA ALA A 322 -28.38 26.19 -50.13
C ALA A 322 -29.61 26.58 -50.99
N PRO A 323 -30.74 27.08 -50.42
CA PRO A 323 -30.89 28.49 -49.97
C PRO A 323 -31.68 28.68 -48.63
N ALA A 324 -31.34 29.68 -47.78
CA ALA A 324 -31.96 31.02 -47.59
C ALA A 324 -33.45 31.00 -47.12
N ALA A 325 -33.99 31.82 -46.20
CA ALA A 325 -33.61 33.04 -45.49
C ALA A 325 -34.53 33.26 -44.26
N GLY A 326 -34.17 34.15 -43.33
CA GLY A 326 -35.09 34.65 -42.29
C GLY A 326 -34.37 35.39 -41.15
N ALA A 327 -34.23 36.71 -41.28
CA ALA A 327 -33.47 37.60 -40.42
C ALA A 327 -34.23 38.09 -39.16
N ALA A 328 -33.50 38.37 -38.07
CA ALA A 328 -33.66 39.58 -37.24
C ALA A 328 -32.56 39.69 -36.16
N THR A 329 -31.83 40.81 -36.16
CA THR A 329 -31.04 41.38 -35.04
C THR A 329 -31.56 42.82 -34.86
N PRO A 330 -31.43 43.49 -33.69
CA PRO A 330 -30.18 44.12 -33.24
C PRO A 330 -30.04 44.06 -31.68
N ALA A 331 -29.04 44.55 -30.94
CA ALA A 331 -28.03 45.59 -31.11
C ALA A 331 -26.86 45.40 -30.11
N ALA A 332 -25.74 46.08 -30.38
CA ALA A 332 -24.48 46.11 -29.64
C ALA A 332 -24.41 47.18 -28.54
N GLN A 333 -23.43 47.06 -27.61
CA GLN A 333 -22.68 48.14 -26.90
C GLN A 333 -21.60 47.46 -25.99
N ALA A 334 -20.31 47.51 -26.32
CA ALA A 334 -19.28 48.54 -26.05
C ALA A 334 -18.83 48.67 -24.56
N SER A 335 -17.60 48.21 -24.25
CA SER A 335 -16.79 48.59 -23.06
C SER A 335 -15.99 49.88 -23.35
N PRO A 336 -15.54 50.73 -22.37
CA PRO A 336 -14.39 50.49 -21.45
C PRO A 336 -14.44 51.38 -20.15
N PRO A 337 -13.35 51.80 -19.42
CA PRO A 337 -12.01 51.25 -19.09
C PRO A 337 -11.69 51.20 -17.55
N LEU A 338 -10.48 50.69 -17.21
CA LEU A 338 -9.78 50.67 -15.91
C LEU A 338 -9.36 52.06 -15.35
N PRO A 339 -8.92 52.13 -14.08
CA PRO A 339 -7.79 53.00 -13.71
C PRO A 339 -6.62 52.25 -13.04
N ALA A 340 -5.42 52.84 -13.23
CA ALA A 340 -4.10 52.35 -12.84
C ALA A 340 -3.57 52.95 -11.50
N PHE A 341 -2.50 52.33 -11.00
CA PHE A 341 -1.67 52.60 -9.81
C PHE A 341 -1.11 54.04 -9.68
N PRO A 342 -0.48 54.33 -8.52
CA PRO A 342 0.84 54.95 -8.59
C PRO A 342 1.92 54.25 -7.74
N THR A 343 3.17 54.44 -8.21
CA THR A 343 4.46 53.93 -7.74
C THR A 343 5.28 54.97 -6.95
N THR A 344 6.03 54.53 -5.92
CA THR A 344 7.40 54.96 -5.45
C THR A 344 7.62 56.37 -4.86
N PRO A 345 8.79 56.72 -4.22
CA PRO A 345 9.87 55.98 -3.52
C PRO A 345 10.31 56.61 -2.14
N SER A 346 11.29 55.99 -1.44
CA SER A 346 12.45 56.61 -0.69
C SER A 346 12.71 56.15 0.78
N GLU A 347 13.94 55.66 1.01
CA GLU A 347 14.71 55.52 2.28
C GLU A 347 15.26 56.89 2.79
N PRO A 348 16.09 57.05 3.88
CA PRO A 348 16.53 56.17 4.99
C PRO A 348 16.54 56.86 6.41
N ALA A 349 17.19 56.21 7.40
CA ALA A 349 17.66 56.66 8.74
C ALA A 349 16.62 56.64 9.90
N SER A 350 16.91 56.33 11.17
CA SER A 350 18.12 56.44 12.01
C SER A 350 17.96 55.64 13.32
N ASN A 351 19.08 55.15 13.87
CA ASN A 351 19.24 54.63 15.25
C ASN A 351 18.90 55.69 16.33
N PRO A 352 18.73 55.25 17.60
CA PRO A 352 19.70 55.67 18.62
C PRO A 352 20.21 54.54 19.56
N ALA A 353 21.49 54.65 19.90
CA ALA A 353 22.24 53.99 20.99
C ALA A 353 21.88 54.64 22.37
N PRO A 354 22.52 54.34 23.55
CA PRO A 354 23.77 53.60 23.80
C PRO A 354 23.89 52.76 25.10
N GLY A 355 25.00 52.01 25.19
CA GLY A 355 25.72 51.67 26.44
C GLY A 355 25.67 50.18 26.79
N LYS A 356 26.76 49.47 27.12
CA LYS A 356 28.15 49.84 27.42
C LYS A 356 29.11 48.69 27.06
N GLN A 357 30.26 49.11 26.55
CA GLN A 357 31.63 48.61 26.70
C GLN A 357 31.89 47.37 27.59
N SER A 358 32.63 46.41 27.03
CA SER A 358 34.05 46.11 27.35
C SER A 358 34.47 44.81 26.65
N ALA A 359 35.35 44.87 25.65
CA ALA A 359 36.81 44.79 25.76
C ALA A 359 37.35 43.36 25.59
N VAL A 360 37.71 43.09 24.33
CA VAL A 360 38.81 42.27 23.78
C VAL A 360 39.91 41.85 24.77
N VAL A 361 40.35 40.58 24.73
CA VAL A 361 41.68 40.11 24.25
C VAL A 361 41.69 38.57 24.14
N PRO A 362 42.26 37.99 23.05
CA PRO A 362 42.33 36.55 22.79
C PRO A 362 43.72 35.95 23.06
N MET A 363 43.80 34.62 23.27
CA MET A 363 44.98 33.73 23.12
C MET A 363 44.65 32.38 23.83
N LYS A 364 45.13 31.18 23.50
CA LYS A 364 46.01 30.61 22.47
C LYS A 364 45.90 29.07 22.59
N SER A 365 46.06 28.39 21.47
CA SER A 365 46.33 26.94 21.29
C SER A 365 47.30 26.31 22.29
N ILE A 366 47.04 25.06 22.74
CA ILE A 366 48.00 23.94 23.02
C ILE A 366 47.19 22.60 23.02
N ALA A 367 47.27 21.74 21.99
CA ALA A 367 48.07 20.50 21.84
C ALA A 367 47.51 19.21 22.50
N GLU A 368 47.57 18.10 21.74
CA GLU A 368 47.36 16.70 22.14
C GLU A 368 48.27 16.26 23.31
N PRO A 369 48.04 15.07 23.92
CA PRO A 369 48.86 13.92 23.50
C PRO A 369 48.23 12.50 23.63
N SER A 370 48.65 11.62 22.70
CA SER A 370 49.19 10.25 22.87
C SER A 370 48.44 9.12 23.65
N SER A 371 48.28 7.97 22.96
CA SER A 371 48.27 6.58 23.51
C SER A 371 49.57 6.25 24.29
N PRO A 372 49.75 5.14 25.08
CA PRO A 372 49.39 3.71 24.84
C PRO A 372 49.15 2.90 26.18
N PRO A 373 49.43 1.58 26.37
CA PRO A 373 49.56 0.39 25.49
C PRO A 373 48.73 -0.87 25.92
N SER A 374 48.70 -1.88 25.04
CA SER A 374 48.40 -3.30 25.35
C SER A 374 49.50 -4.00 26.16
N PRO A 375 49.21 -5.20 26.71
CA PRO A 375 50.18 -6.30 26.75
C PRO A 375 49.68 -7.62 26.13
N ASN A 376 50.64 -8.35 25.53
CA ASN A 376 50.52 -9.71 24.97
C ASN A 376 50.47 -10.80 26.08
N GLY A 377 49.84 -11.95 25.76
CA GLY A 377 49.55 -13.15 26.60
C GLY A 377 50.77 -14.00 27.06
N PRO A 378 50.77 -15.36 27.04
CA PRO A 378 49.70 -16.37 26.86
C PRO A 378 49.67 -17.47 27.98
N VAL A 379 48.94 -18.58 27.73
CA VAL A 379 49.24 -20.00 28.11
C VAL A 379 48.18 -20.78 28.95
N ALA A 380 47.82 -21.95 28.38
CA ALA A 380 47.41 -23.24 28.96
C ALA A 380 45.95 -23.54 29.37
N ALA A 381 45.47 -24.62 28.74
CA ALA A 381 44.33 -25.46 29.08
C ALA A 381 44.66 -26.46 30.20
N ALA A 382 43.66 -26.85 30.99
CA ALA A 382 43.45 -28.24 31.48
C ALA A 382 42.15 -28.35 32.31
N THR A 383 41.22 -29.17 31.79
CA THR A 383 40.47 -30.26 32.46
C THR A 383 39.95 -30.12 33.90
N GLY A 384 38.67 -30.50 34.11
CA GLY A 384 38.30 -31.28 35.30
C GLY A 384 36.92 -31.02 35.93
N SER A 385 35.94 -31.86 35.55
CA SER A 385 34.88 -32.47 36.37
C SER A 385 33.98 -31.68 37.35
N LEU A 386 32.68 -31.80 37.05
CA LEU A 386 31.47 -31.87 37.91
C LEU A 386 31.64 -32.82 39.13
N PRO A 387 30.86 -32.70 40.25
CA PRO A 387 29.42 -32.98 40.23
C PRO A 387 28.46 -32.13 41.09
N ALA A 388 27.20 -32.32 40.71
CA ALA A 388 25.90 -31.98 41.31
C ALA A 388 25.81 -31.89 42.85
N ALA A 389 24.99 -30.97 43.37
CA ALA A 389 23.56 -31.18 43.64
C ALA A 389 23.03 -30.16 44.69
N ASP A 390 21.77 -29.79 44.49
CA ASP A 390 20.72 -29.60 45.50
C ASP A 390 20.32 -28.22 46.07
N THR A 391 18.99 -28.10 46.09
CA THR A 391 18.09 -27.29 46.94
C THR A 391 17.89 -25.78 46.72
N ALA A 392 16.70 -25.50 46.20
CA ALA A 392 15.60 -24.74 46.85
C ALA A 392 15.81 -23.30 47.36
N ALA A 393 14.93 -22.44 46.82
CA ALA A 393 14.15 -21.40 47.51
C ALA A 393 14.75 -20.00 47.72
N ALA A 394 13.82 -19.05 47.54
CA ALA A 394 13.76 -17.69 48.06
C ALA A 394 14.50 -16.57 47.29
N SER A 395 13.68 -15.70 46.69
CA SER A 395 13.99 -14.31 46.38
C SER A 395 14.58 -13.57 47.58
N PRO A 396 15.38 -12.52 47.33
CA PRO A 396 14.89 -11.21 47.70
C PRO A 396 15.09 -10.14 46.62
N THR A 397 14.17 -9.19 46.67
CA THR A 397 14.20 -7.85 46.07
C THR A 397 15.56 -7.16 46.17
N HIS A 398 16.03 -6.56 45.08
CA HIS A 398 16.77 -5.29 45.13
C HIS A 398 16.61 -4.48 43.84
N THR A 399 16.15 -3.25 44.06
CA THR A 399 16.15 -2.09 43.17
C THR A 399 17.53 -1.82 42.60
N ALA A 400 17.64 -1.62 41.29
CA ALA A 400 18.70 -0.82 40.67
C ALA A 400 18.17 -0.18 39.39
N ALA A 401 17.84 1.11 39.51
CA ALA A 401 17.70 2.00 38.37
C ALA A 401 19.06 2.15 37.69
N VAL A 402 19.14 1.84 36.40
CA VAL A 402 20.27 2.24 35.57
C VAL A 402 19.73 3.17 34.49
N ASN A 403 20.06 4.44 34.69
CA ASN A 403 19.97 5.51 33.73
C ASN A 403 21.00 5.23 32.62
N LEU A 404 20.53 5.00 31.39
CA LEU A 404 21.37 5.00 30.20
C LEU A 404 20.72 5.93 29.17
N GLN A 405 21.16 7.18 29.21
CA GLN A 405 21.15 8.04 28.03
C GLN A 405 22.11 7.42 27.02
N SER A 406 21.56 6.90 25.92
CA SER A 406 22.31 6.64 24.71
C SER A 406 21.57 7.33 23.57
N GLU A 407 22.15 8.43 23.10
CA GLU A 407 21.75 9.07 21.85
C GLU A 407 21.87 8.04 20.72
N THR A 408 20.72 7.62 20.20
CA THR A 408 20.63 6.76 19.02
C THR A 408 20.50 7.66 17.79
N PRO A 409 21.20 7.38 16.68
CA PRO A 409 20.97 8.08 15.43
C PRO A 409 19.54 7.79 14.96
N SER A 410 18.80 8.83 14.55
CA SER A 410 17.42 8.69 14.04
C SER A 410 17.37 7.64 12.91
N PRO A 411 16.47 6.63 12.98
CA PRO A 411 16.42 5.51 12.02
C PRO A 411 15.86 5.94 10.65
N VAL A 412 15.35 7.16 10.55
CA VAL A 412 14.81 7.75 9.33
C VAL A 412 15.85 8.69 8.73
N LYS A 413 16.54 8.25 7.67
CA LYS A 413 17.41 9.16 6.93
C LYS A 413 16.58 9.95 5.92
N THR A 414 16.35 11.21 6.26
CA THR A 414 15.90 12.20 5.29
C THR A 414 17.13 12.82 4.63
N VAL A 415 17.16 12.88 3.30
CA VAL A 415 18.14 13.69 2.56
C VAL A 415 17.51 15.07 2.38
N SER A 416 17.90 16.10 3.17
CA SER A 416 17.41 17.48 2.97
C SER A 416 18.27 18.57 3.63
N GLY A 417 18.28 19.77 3.03
CA GLY A 417 18.97 20.99 3.49
C GLY A 417 18.43 21.64 4.77
N ALA A 418 19.28 22.44 5.39
CA ALA A 418 19.26 22.88 6.79
C ALA A 418 18.28 24.00 7.19
N GLY A 419 17.96 24.07 8.48
CA GLY A 419 17.40 25.26 9.15
C GLY A 419 16.64 24.95 10.44
N ALA A 420 17.22 25.27 11.60
CA ALA A 420 16.77 24.95 12.95
C ALA A 420 15.53 25.75 13.43
N GLN A 421 14.87 25.19 14.44
CA GLN A 421 13.69 25.71 15.15
C GLN A 421 14.03 25.85 16.64
N GLU A 422 13.39 26.78 17.37
CA GLU A 422 13.34 26.76 18.83
C GLU A 422 11.90 26.99 19.33
N ILE A 423 11.63 26.52 20.54
CA ILE A 423 10.38 25.99 21.08
C ILE A 423 9.96 26.80 22.32
N ALA A 424 8.66 26.88 22.64
CA ALA A 424 8.22 27.13 24.02
C ALA A 424 6.86 26.46 24.35
N THR A 425 6.89 25.75 25.49
CA THR A 425 5.91 25.08 26.37
C THR A 425 4.75 25.98 26.87
N ALA A 426 3.65 25.57 27.52
CA ALA A 426 2.98 24.34 28.00
C ALA A 426 1.59 24.77 28.57
N ASN A 427 0.63 23.85 28.75
CA ASN A 427 -0.13 23.66 30.01
C ASN A 427 -1.31 22.67 29.88
N ALA A 428 -1.50 21.89 30.94
CA ALA A 428 -2.49 20.83 31.10
C ALA A 428 -3.57 21.22 32.13
N ALA A 429 -4.80 20.69 32.00
CA ALA A 429 -5.78 20.35 33.06
C ALA A 429 -7.04 19.67 32.40
N PRO A 430 -8.01 19.11 33.15
CA PRO A 430 -8.08 17.70 33.55
C PRO A 430 -9.36 16.94 33.09
N ALA A 431 -9.42 15.66 33.43
CA ALA A 431 -10.41 14.65 33.04
C ALA A 431 -11.84 14.85 33.62
N ALA A 432 -12.85 14.38 32.87
CA ALA A 432 -14.25 14.28 33.26
C ALA A 432 -14.75 12.81 33.19
N PRO A 433 -15.76 12.41 34.00
CA PRO A 433 -16.02 11.02 34.39
C PRO A 433 -16.88 10.22 33.41
N MET A 434 -16.75 8.89 33.47
CA MET A 434 -17.49 7.89 32.69
C MET A 434 -18.97 7.79 33.10
N MET A 435 -19.86 7.68 32.11
CA MET A 435 -21.28 7.34 32.25
C MET A 435 -21.50 5.83 31.94
N PRO A 436 -22.53 5.17 32.50
CA PRO A 436 -22.70 3.72 32.43
C PRO A 436 -23.23 3.26 31.06
N VAL A 437 -22.80 2.07 30.65
CA VAL A 437 -23.22 1.41 29.41
C VAL A 437 -24.58 0.74 29.64
N GLU A 438 -25.63 1.24 28.99
CA GLU A 438 -26.91 0.55 28.85
C GLU A 438 -26.78 -0.60 27.83
N THR A 439 -27.13 -1.82 28.26
CA THR A 439 -27.21 -2.99 27.39
C THR A 439 -28.52 -2.98 26.60
N GLY A 440 -28.44 -2.68 25.30
CA GLY A 440 -29.55 -2.80 24.36
C GLY A 440 -29.98 -4.26 24.11
N PRO A 441 -31.17 -4.49 23.54
CA PRO A 441 -31.77 -5.82 23.39
C PRO A 441 -30.93 -6.74 22.49
N GLN A 442 -30.75 -7.99 22.93
CA GLN A 442 -30.05 -9.03 22.17
C GLN A 442 -30.82 -9.37 20.89
N GLU A 443 -30.18 -9.16 19.73
CA GLU A 443 -30.66 -9.68 18.45
C GLU A 443 -30.74 -11.22 18.47
N PRO A 444 -31.74 -11.81 17.79
CA PRO A 444 -31.90 -13.25 17.73
C PRO A 444 -30.70 -13.93 17.04
N LYS A 445 -30.20 -15.01 17.65
CA LYS A 445 -29.04 -15.77 17.14
C LYS A 445 -29.36 -16.36 15.77
N LYS A 446 -28.75 -15.81 14.72
CA LYS A 446 -28.79 -16.35 13.35
C LYS A 446 -28.26 -17.79 13.31
N SER A 447 -28.90 -18.64 12.53
CA SER A 447 -28.45 -20.02 12.29
C SER A 447 -27.07 -20.02 11.59
N ILE A 448 -26.32 -21.12 11.72
CA ILE A 448 -25.01 -21.26 11.06
C ILE A 448 -25.16 -21.08 9.54
N SER A 449 -26.21 -21.65 8.95
CA SER A 449 -26.50 -21.50 7.52
C SER A 449 -26.74 -20.04 7.13
N GLN A 450 -27.49 -19.29 7.94
CA GLN A 450 -27.72 -17.87 7.69
C GLN A 450 -26.43 -17.05 7.84
N ARG A 451 -25.58 -17.37 8.80
CA ARG A 451 -24.27 -16.70 8.97
C ARG A 451 -23.31 -16.99 7.83
N VAL A 452 -23.34 -18.22 7.29
CA VAL A 452 -22.54 -18.61 6.12
C VAL A 452 -23.08 -17.93 4.86
N LYS A 453 -24.40 -17.86 4.70
CA LYS A 453 -25.04 -17.18 3.57
C LYS A 453 -24.80 -15.67 3.62
N ASP A 454 -24.96 -15.04 4.78
CA ASP A 454 -24.68 -13.62 4.98
C ASP A 454 -23.19 -13.34 4.75
N ALA A 455 -22.28 -14.22 5.20
CA ALA A 455 -20.85 -14.09 4.90
C ALA A 455 -20.58 -14.28 3.39
N TRP A 456 -21.20 -15.26 2.75
CA TRP A 456 -21.03 -15.49 1.31
C TRP A 456 -21.57 -14.31 0.49
N GLU A 457 -22.76 -13.79 0.79
CA GLU A 457 -23.33 -12.61 0.13
C GLU A 457 -22.51 -11.34 0.42
N TYR A 458 -21.97 -11.22 1.63
CA TYR A 458 -21.06 -10.13 2.02
C TYR A 458 -19.74 -10.16 1.25
N TRP A 459 -19.15 -11.35 1.06
CA TRP A 459 -17.86 -11.51 0.38
C TRP A 459 -17.98 -11.57 -1.16
N PHE A 460 -19.07 -12.13 -1.69
CA PHE A 460 -19.15 -12.50 -3.11
C PHE A 460 -20.30 -11.85 -3.88
N GLY A 461 -21.38 -11.39 -3.24
CA GLY A 461 -22.48 -10.60 -3.82
C GLY A 461 -22.94 -10.97 -5.25
N GLN A 462 -24.01 -11.78 -5.34
CA GLN A 462 -24.61 -12.45 -6.53
C GLN A 462 -23.69 -13.37 -7.33
#